data_AF-A0A377ZIW4-F1
#
_entry.id   AF-A0A377ZIW4-F1
#
_cell.length_a   1.000
_cell.length_b   1.000
_cell.length_c   1.000
_cell.angle_alpha   90.00
_cell.angle_beta   90.00
_cell.angle_gamma   90.00
#
_symmetry.space_group_name_H-M   'P 1'
#
loop_
_entity.id
_entity.type
_entity.pdbx_description
1 polymer ?
#
loop_
_entity_poly.entity_id
_entity_poly.type
_entity_poly.pdbx_seq_one_letter_code
_entity_poly.pdbx_strand_id
1 'polypeptide(L)'
;MVTSPLEGSAKNFSRAQHPDHALRYRIADEYLQVVKGLWDSWEEDAFVRNKETGQFFDKNKLHTLDHHGDFFKVAGPLNIARTPQGRPIIFQAGASDDGKKLAARHADAIFTHQDSLAEAQAFYRDVKSQLAAYQRSPDQLHIFQASASSSGMTPRTRSGSTRPPRRWSPSRMR
;
A
#
# COMPACT_ATOMS: atom_id res chain seq x y z
N MET A 1 1.18 -0.01 1.52
CA MET A 1 0.58 -1.10 2.31
C MET A 1 1.62 -2.18 2.56
N VAL A 2 1.73 -2.59 3.82
CA VAL A 2 2.69 -3.58 4.31
C VAL A 2 2.00 -4.45 5.37
N THR A 3 2.38 -5.72 5.46
CA THR A 3 2.00 -6.59 6.58
C THR A 3 3.22 -6.83 7.44
N SER A 4 3.30 -6.21 8.61
CA SER A 4 4.48 -6.26 9.48
C SER A 4 4.99 -7.70 9.66
N PRO A 5 6.27 -8.00 9.35
CA PRO A 5 6.83 -9.34 9.56
C PRO A 5 7.38 -9.54 10.97
N LEU A 6 7.58 -8.45 11.73
CA LEU A 6 8.20 -8.46 13.05
C LEU A 6 7.21 -8.98 14.10
N GLU A 7 7.36 -10.24 14.50
CA GLU A 7 6.46 -10.90 15.46
C GLU A 7 6.34 -10.17 16.80
N GLY A 8 7.45 -9.58 17.27
CA GLY A 8 7.48 -8.80 18.51
C GLY A 8 6.55 -7.58 18.50
N SER A 9 6.13 -7.10 17.33
CA SER A 9 5.22 -5.94 17.22
C SER A 9 3.86 -6.19 17.88
N ALA A 10 3.36 -7.43 17.89
CA ALA A 10 2.05 -7.77 18.45
C ALA A 10 1.89 -7.30 19.91
N LYS A 11 2.95 -7.42 20.70
CA LYS A 11 2.99 -7.03 22.13
C LYS A 11 2.72 -5.55 22.35
N ASN A 12 2.95 -4.71 21.34
CA ASN A 12 2.73 -3.26 21.40
C ASN A 12 1.34 -2.82 20.86
N PHE A 13 0.54 -3.74 20.31
CA PHE A 13 -0.76 -3.45 19.70
C PHE A 13 -1.90 -4.27 20.33
N SER A 14 -1.81 -4.52 21.64
CA SER A 14 -2.82 -5.26 22.40
C SER A 14 -3.13 -6.65 21.84
N ARG A 15 -2.13 -7.31 21.25
CA ARG A 15 -2.25 -8.68 20.71
C ARG A 15 -1.29 -9.61 21.42
N ALA A 16 -1.82 -10.74 21.88
CA ALA A 16 -1.01 -11.78 22.50
C ALA A 16 -0.06 -12.46 21.50
N GLN A 17 -0.52 -12.65 20.27
CA GLN A 17 0.22 -13.33 19.20
C GLN A 17 0.20 -12.51 17.92
N HIS A 18 1.30 -12.62 17.16
CA HIS A 18 1.37 -12.05 15.83
C HIS A 18 0.64 -12.97 14.85
N PRO A 19 -0.28 -12.46 14.01
CA PRO A 19 -0.96 -13.29 13.03
C PRO A 19 0.05 -13.95 12.09
N ASP A 20 -0.22 -15.19 11.69
CA ASP A 20 0.60 -15.91 10.72
C ASP A 20 0.61 -15.20 9.35
N HIS A 21 1.49 -15.64 8.45
CA HIS A 21 1.68 -14.99 7.16
C HIS A 21 0.40 -14.88 6.34
N ALA A 22 -0.33 -15.98 6.17
CA ALA A 22 -1.53 -16.02 5.35
C ALA A 22 -2.65 -15.16 5.96
N LEU A 23 -2.83 -15.25 7.28
CA LEU A 23 -3.82 -14.49 8.03
C LEU A 23 -3.56 -12.99 7.93
N ARG A 24 -2.30 -12.54 7.97
CA ARG A 24 -1.97 -11.13 7.75
C ARG A 24 -2.43 -10.61 6.39
N TYR A 25 -2.30 -11.42 5.35
CA TYR A 25 -2.75 -11.04 4.00
C TYR A 25 -4.28 -11.06 3.86
N ARG A 26 -4.98 -11.98 4.52
CA ARG A 26 -6.46 -11.94 4.60
C ARG A 26 -6.96 -10.68 5.30
N ILE A 27 -6.35 -10.33 6.44
CA ILE A 27 -6.67 -9.09 7.17
C ILE A 27 -6.38 -7.87 6.29
N ALA A 28 -5.24 -7.85 5.58
CA ALA A 28 -4.88 -6.73 4.71
C ALA A 28 -5.83 -6.57 3.51
N ASP A 29 -6.29 -7.68 2.94
CA ASP A 29 -7.28 -7.68 1.86
C ASP A 29 -8.59 -7.03 2.33
N GLU A 30 -9.16 -7.50 3.44
CA GLU A 30 -10.39 -6.92 3.99
C GLU A 30 -10.19 -5.46 4.42
N TYR A 31 -9.05 -5.13 5.03
CA TYR A 31 -8.72 -3.75 5.38
C TYR A 31 -8.73 -2.83 4.16
N LEU A 32 -8.17 -3.27 3.03
CA LEU A 32 -8.17 -2.49 1.79
C LEU A 32 -9.56 -2.37 1.17
N GLN A 33 -10.43 -3.38 1.33
CA GLN A 33 -11.84 -3.28 0.91
C GLN A 33 -12.56 -2.20 1.72
N VAL A 34 -12.43 -2.24 3.06
CA VAL A 34 -13.03 -1.25 3.97
C VAL A 34 -12.54 0.16 3.66
N VAL A 35 -11.22 0.37 3.59
CA VAL A 35 -10.66 1.71 3.39
C VAL A 35 -11.02 2.26 2.01
N LYS A 36 -11.02 1.44 0.95
CA LYS A 36 -11.47 1.87 -0.38
C LYS A 36 -12.95 2.25 -0.38
N GLY A 37 -13.80 1.43 0.24
CA GLY A 37 -15.23 1.75 0.35
C GLY A 37 -15.51 3.02 1.17
N LEU A 38 -14.71 3.30 2.19
CA LEU A 38 -14.78 4.58 2.91
C LEU A 38 -14.37 5.78 2.02
N TRP A 39 -13.34 5.65 1.19
CA TRP A 39 -12.97 6.73 0.26
C TRP A 39 -14.07 7.02 -0.78
N ASP A 40 -14.90 6.03 -1.08
CA ASP A 40 -16.05 6.16 -2.00
C ASP A 40 -17.35 6.57 -1.29
N SER A 41 -17.32 6.94 0.01
CA SER A 41 -18.51 7.40 0.74
C SER A 41 -19.14 8.69 0.19
N TRP A 42 -18.36 9.51 -0.52
CA TRP A 42 -18.84 10.77 -1.11
C TRP A 42 -18.65 10.72 -2.62
N GLU A 43 -19.71 10.97 -3.39
CA GLU A 43 -19.58 11.11 -4.84
C GLU A 43 -18.84 12.40 -5.22
N GLU A 44 -18.44 12.47 -6.50
CA GLU A 44 -17.99 13.71 -7.11
C GLU A 44 -19.09 14.78 -7.03
N ASP A 45 -18.69 16.00 -6.68
CA ASP A 45 -19.58 17.15 -6.51
C ASP A 45 -20.70 16.98 -5.45
N ALA A 46 -20.48 16.14 -4.43
CA ALA A 46 -21.43 15.99 -3.32
C ALA A 46 -21.63 17.31 -2.53
N PHE A 47 -20.62 18.17 -2.46
CA PHE A 47 -20.65 19.40 -1.67
C PHE A 47 -21.03 20.64 -2.51
N VAL A 48 -22.33 20.83 -2.73
CA VAL A 48 -22.93 21.93 -3.51
C VAL A 48 -22.67 23.32 -2.89
N ARG A 49 -22.67 23.42 -1.55
CA ARG A 49 -22.43 24.67 -0.79
C ARG A 49 -23.27 25.87 -1.24
N ASN A 50 -24.56 25.64 -1.51
CA ASN A 50 -25.49 26.69 -1.94
C ASN A 50 -25.93 27.55 -0.73
N LYS A 51 -25.54 28.83 -0.75
CA LYS A 51 -25.88 29.79 0.31
C LYS A 51 -27.32 30.28 0.26
N GLU A 52 -27.93 30.35 -0.92
CA GLU A 52 -29.31 30.83 -1.10
C GLU A 52 -30.33 29.81 -0.58
N THR A 53 -30.08 28.52 -0.85
CA THR A 53 -30.97 27.42 -0.40
C THR A 53 -30.58 26.83 0.95
N GLY A 54 -29.39 27.16 1.46
CA GLY A 54 -28.82 26.57 2.68
C GLY A 54 -28.34 25.12 2.51
N GLN A 55 -28.33 24.59 1.27
CA GLN A 55 -27.89 23.23 0.99
C GLN A 55 -26.37 23.11 0.98
N PHE A 56 -25.80 22.49 2.01
CA PHE A 56 -24.35 22.28 2.09
C PHE A 56 -23.86 21.12 1.20
N PHE A 57 -24.61 20.01 1.17
CA PHE A 57 -24.30 18.83 0.35
C PHE A 57 -25.57 18.15 -0.17
N ASP A 58 -25.42 17.34 -1.21
CA ASP A 58 -26.47 16.45 -1.71
C ASP A 58 -26.47 15.13 -0.93
N LYS A 59 -27.57 14.86 -0.22
CA LYS A 59 -27.72 13.66 0.61
C LYS A 59 -27.73 12.37 -0.21
N ASN A 60 -28.15 12.43 -1.46
CA ASN A 60 -28.17 11.26 -2.34
C ASN A 60 -26.76 10.87 -2.82
N LYS A 61 -25.79 11.76 -2.62
CA LYS A 61 -24.37 11.57 -2.95
C LYS A 61 -23.51 11.17 -1.74
N LEU A 62 -24.15 10.80 -0.64
CA LEU A 62 -23.52 10.30 0.58
C LEU A 62 -23.92 8.84 0.79
N HIS A 63 -22.92 7.97 0.83
CA HIS A 63 -23.09 6.52 0.93
C HIS A 63 -22.41 5.98 2.18
N THR A 64 -23.15 5.20 2.96
CA THR A 64 -22.59 4.40 4.04
C THR A 64 -21.88 3.17 3.47
N LEU A 65 -20.82 2.72 4.15
CA LEU A 65 -20.10 1.51 3.75
C LEU A 65 -20.85 0.24 4.15
N ASP A 66 -21.38 0.21 5.38
CA ASP A 66 -22.04 -0.95 6.01
C ASP A 66 -21.33 -2.29 5.79
N HIS A 67 -20.01 -2.32 6.01
CA HIS A 67 -19.20 -3.52 5.84
C HIS A 67 -19.28 -4.43 7.07
N HIS A 68 -19.54 -5.72 6.85
CA HIS A 68 -19.48 -6.77 7.87
C HIS A 68 -18.68 -7.95 7.32
N GLY A 69 -17.40 -8.01 7.65
CA GLY A 69 -16.49 -9.08 7.23
C GLY A 69 -15.98 -9.90 8.41
N ASP A 70 -14.97 -10.73 8.13
CA ASP A 70 -14.36 -11.62 9.11
C ASP A 70 -13.56 -10.85 10.16
N PHE A 71 -12.97 -9.71 9.77
CA PHE A 71 -12.05 -8.94 10.62
C PHE A 71 -12.58 -7.56 11.01
N PHE A 72 -13.46 -6.95 10.21
CA PHE A 72 -13.93 -5.59 10.41
C PHE A 72 -15.45 -5.50 10.30
N LYS A 73 -16.02 -4.61 11.12
CA LYS A 73 -17.42 -4.20 11.06
C LYS A 73 -17.49 -2.68 11.09
N VAL A 74 -17.80 -2.06 9.95
CA VAL A 74 -17.65 -0.61 9.74
C VAL A 74 -18.86 -0.05 9.01
N ALA A 75 -19.66 0.77 9.70
CA ALA A 75 -20.86 1.38 9.14
C ALA A 75 -20.55 2.46 8.08
N GLY A 76 -19.51 3.29 8.29
CA GLY A 76 -19.32 4.52 7.51
C GLY A 76 -20.44 5.56 7.77
N PRO A 77 -20.52 6.64 6.99
CA PRO A 77 -19.61 7.03 5.91
C PRO A 77 -18.27 7.56 6.43
N LEU A 78 -17.31 7.81 5.54
CA LEU A 78 -16.11 8.58 5.87
C LEU A 78 -16.49 10.03 6.23
N ASN A 79 -16.00 10.50 7.39
CA ASN A 79 -16.34 11.81 7.96
C ASN A 79 -15.61 13.00 7.32
N ILE A 80 -14.86 12.77 6.24
CA ILE A 80 -14.13 13.79 5.49
C ILE A 80 -14.56 13.75 4.02
N ALA A 81 -14.50 14.90 3.35
CA ALA A 81 -14.82 15.01 1.94
C ALA A 81 -13.84 14.21 1.07
N ARG A 82 -14.33 13.75 -0.09
CA ARG A 82 -13.51 13.12 -1.14
C ARG A 82 -12.35 14.04 -1.55
N THR A 83 -11.16 13.48 -1.75
CA THR A 83 -10.04 14.23 -2.33
C THR A 83 -10.20 14.35 -3.85
N PRO A 84 -9.52 15.30 -4.52
CA PRO A 84 -9.54 15.41 -5.99
C PRO A 84 -9.09 14.12 -6.70
N GLN A 85 -8.19 13.33 -6.09
CA GLN A 85 -7.76 12.04 -6.65
C GLN A 85 -8.76 10.90 -6.39
N GLY A 86 -9.83 11.14 -5.63
CA GLY A 86 -10.76 10.11 -5.14
C GLY A 86 -10.17 9.28 -4.00
N ARG A 87 -8.96 8.75 -4.18
CA ARG A 87 -8.21 8.01 -3.17
C ARG A 87 -6.69 8.19 -3.30
N PRO A 88 -5.92 7.91 -2.23
CA PRO A 88 -4.46 7.81 -2.33
C PRO A 88 -4.02 6.67 -3.27
N ILE A 89 -2.81 6.84 -3.83
CA ILE A 89 -2.11 5.78 -4.56
C ILE A 89 -1.64 4.71 -3.57
N ILE A 90 -1.92 3.45 -3.90
CA ILE A 90 -1.61 2.30 -3.05
C ILE A 90 -0.34 1.64 -3.57
N PHE A 91 0.77 1.89 -2.87
CA PHE A 91 2.00 1.11 -3.02
C PHE A 91 1.95 -0.17 -2.20
N GLN A 92 2.55 -1.25 -2.71
CA GLN A 92 2.78 -2.50 -1.99
C GLN A 92 4.26 -2.91 -2.14
N ALA A 93 4.83 -3.61 -1.16
CA ALA A 93 6.26 -3.96 -1.16
C ALA A 93 6.56 -5.42 -0.71
N GLY A 94 5.60 -6.33 -0.84
CA GLY A 94 5.73 -7.72 -0.44
C GLY A 94 5.92 -8.62 -1.66
N ALA A 95 7.03 -9.36 -1.69
CA ALA A 95 7.42 -10.23 -2.80
C ALA A 95 6.91 -11.69 -2.71
N SER A 96 6.26 -12.08 -1.62
CA SER A 96 5.65 -13.41 -1.48
C SER A 96 4.48 -13.60 -2.44
N ASP A 97 4.05 -14.85 -2.68
CA ASP A 97 2.89 -15.13 -3.55
C ASP A 97 1.62 -14.43 -3.07
N ASP A 98 1.34 -14.43 -1.77
CA ASP A 98 0.21 -13.68 -1.20
C ASP A 98 0.39 -12.17 -1.36
N GLY A 99 1.62 -11.67 -1.26
CA GLY A 99 1.96 -10.28 -1.52
C GLY A 99 1.68 -9.86 -2.96
N LYS A 100 2.09 -10.68 -3.92
CA LYS A 100 1.85 -10.48 -5.35
C LYS A 100 0.35 -10.51 -5.66
N LYS A 101 -0.41 -11.48 -5.11
CA LYS A 101 -1.86 -11.55 -5.27
C LYS A 101 -2.57 -10.32 -4.71
N LEU A 102 -2.22 -9.91 -3.48
CA LEU A 102 -2.81 -8.73 -2.87
C LEU A 102 -2.52 -7.46 -3.68
N ALA A 103 -1.30 -7.34 -4.22
CA ALA A 103 -0.94 -6.21 -5.06
C ALA A 103 -1.64 -6.24 -6.42
N ALA A 104 -1.72 -7.41 -7.07
CA ALA A 104 -2.48 -7.61 -8.29
C ALA A 104 -3.94 -7.21 -8.11
N ARG A 105 -4.54 -7.48 -6.95
CA ARG A 105 -5.91 -7.09 -6.63
C ARG A 105 -6.06 -5.60 -6.29
N HIS A 106 -5.19 -5.04 -5.45
CA HIS A 106 -5.46 -3.73 -4.83
C HIS A 106 -4.48 -2.61 -5.16
N ALA A 107 -3.22 -2.91 -5.49
CA ALA A 107 -2.16 -1.91 -5.56
C ALA A 107 -2.15 -1.19 -6.91
N ASP A 108 -1.80 0.09 -6.90
CA ASP A 108 -1.50 0.87 -8.11
C ASP A 108 -0.01 0.76 -8.46
N ALA A 109 0.83 0.45 -7.48
CA ALA A 109 2.26 0.27 -7.65
C ALA A 109 2.83 -0.81 -6.72
N ILE A 110 3.83 -1.56 -7.21
CA ILE A 110 4.69 -2.44 -6.40
C ILE A 110 6.10 -1.88 -6.37
N PHE A 111 6.70 -1.86 -5.18
CA PHE A 111 8.14 -1.70 -5.00
C PHE A 111 8.78 -3.08 -4.78
N THR A 112 9.79 -3.43 -5.57
CA THR A 112 10.43 -4.75 -5.57
C THR A 112 11.94 -4.63 -5.68
N HIS A 113 12.66 -5.69 -5.33
CA HIS A 113 14.11 -5.79 -5.49
C HIS A 113 14.44 -7.20 -6.01
N GLN A 114 14.85 -7.28 -7.27
CA GLN A 114 15.45 -8.47 -7.86
C GLN A 114 16.95 -8.27 -8.08
N ASP A 115 17.75 -9.32 -7.90
CA ASP A 115 19.22 -9.25 -7.98
C ASP A 115 19.73 -9.25 -9.42
N SER A 116 18.92 -9.73 -10.37
CA SER A 116 19.24 -9.78 -11.80
C SER A 116 18.11 -9.26 -12.69
N LEU A 117 18.45 -8.87 -13.92
CA LEU A 117 17.47 -8.49 -14.94
C LEU A 117 16.52 -9.66 -15.27
N ALA A 118 17.04 -10.90 -15.31
CA ALA A 118 16.25 -12.08 -15.61
C ALA A 118 15.16 -12.31 -14.54
N GLU A 119 15.53 -12.19 -13.26
CA GLU A 119 14.58 -12.27 -12.14
C GLU A 119 13.59 -11.10 -12.15
N ALA A 120 14.05 -9.87 -12.44
CA ALA A 120 13.18 -8.70 -12.60
C ALA A 120 12.10 -8.92 -13.67
N GLN A 121 12.50 -9.46 -14.82
CA GLN A 121 11.57 -9.78 -15.89
C GLN A 121 10.63 -10.94 -15.54
N ALA A 122 11.12 -11.96 -14.82
CA ALA A 122 10.28 -13.05 -14.34
C ALA A 122 9.23 -12.55 -13.34
N PHE A 123 9.63 -11.74 -12.36
CA PHE A 123 8.74 -11.10 -11.39
C PHE A 123 7.71 -10.21 -12.09
N TYR A 124 8.14 -9.40 -13.07
CA TYR A 124 7.24 -8.56 -13.86
C TYR A 124 6.16 -9.39 -14.55
N ARG A 125 6.55 -10.45 -15.28
CA ARG A 125 5.58 -11.31 -16.00
C ARG A 125 4.62 -12.01 -15.05
N ASP A 126 5.14 -12.55 -13.95
CA ASP A 126 4.33 -13.22 -12.94
C ASP A 126 3.27 -12.29 -12.36
N VAL A 127 3.67 -11.14 -11.79
CA VAL A 127 2.74 -10.17 -11.22
C VAL A 127 1.72 -9.71 -12.24
N LYS A 128 2.15 -9.36 -13.47
CA LYS A 128 1.25 -8.86 -14.52
C LYS A 128 0.24 -9.91 -14.95
N SER A 129 0.61 -11.19 -14.97
CA SER A 129 -0.31 -12.28 -15.34
C SER A 129 -1.48 -12.45 -14.37
N GLN A 130 -1.30 -12.07 -13.10
CA GLN A 130 -2.31 -12.22 -12.05
C GLN A 130 -3.43 -11.17 -12.11
N LEU A 131 -3.23 -10.05 -12.81
CA LEU A 131 -4.19 -8.94 -12.84
C LEU A 131 -5.51 -9.31 -13.52
N ALA A 132 -5.47 -10.17 -14.53
CA ALA A 132 -6.65 -10.58 -15.28
C ALA A 132 -7.69 -11.28 -14.38
N ALA A 133 -7.24 -12.01 -13.36
CA ALA A 133 -8.12 -12.66 -12.39
C ALA A 133 -8.96 -11.66 -11.58
N TYR A 134 -8.53 -10.39 -11.52
CA TYR A 134 -9.18 -9.30 -10.81
C TYR A 134 -9.77 -8.24 -11.75
N GLN A 135 -9.98 -8.58 -13.04
CA GLN A 135 -10.54 -7.69 -14.05
C GLN A 135 -9.74 -6.39 -14.23
N ARG A 136 -8.42 -6.47 -14.02
CA ARG A 136 -7.50 -5.35 -14.19
C ARG A 136 -6.64 -5.53 -15.44
N SER A 137 -6.34 -4.44 -16.13
CA SER A 137 -5.40 -4.43 -17.24
C SER A 137 -3.96 -4.30 -16.73
N PRO A 138 -2.96 -4.85 -17.45
CA PRO A 138 -1.55 -4.75 -17.07
C PRO A 138 -1.10 -3.32 -16.71
N ASP A 139 -1.60 -2.30 -17.41
CA ASP A 139 -1.18 -0.91 -17.22
C ASP A 139 -1.65 -0.28 -15.90
N GLN A 140 -2.62 -0.89 -15.23
CA GLN A 140 -3.15 -0.39 -13.95
C GLN A 140 -2.25 -0.69 -12.74
N LEU A 141 -1.16 -1.45 -12.91
CA LEU A 141 -0.18 -1.71 -11.85
C LEU A 141 1.24 -1.35 -12.32
N HIS A 142 1.84 -0.34 -11.73
CA HIS A 142 3.23 0.02 -11.97
C HIS A 142 4.19 -0.82 -11.14
N ILE A 143 5.37 -1.15 -11.67
CA ILE A 143 6.38 -1.95 -10.97
C ILE A 143 7.67 -1.14 -10.90
N PHE A 144 8.14 -0.88 -9.68
CA PHE A 144 9.33 -0.10 -9.37
C PHE A 144 10.41 -1.02 -8.81
N GLN A 145 11.47 -1.23 -9.59
CA GLN A 145 12.65 -1.97 -9.16
C GLN A 145 13.57 -1.05 -8.35
N ALA A 146 13.93 -1.49 -7.14
CA ALA A 146 14.96 -0.85 -6.35
C ALA A 146 16.32 -1.00 -7.06
N SER A 147 17.04 0.11 -7.20
CA SER A 147 18.38 0.13 -7.78
C SER A 147 19.24 1.14 -7.03
N ALA A 148 20.48 0.77 -6.71
CA ALA A 148 21.47 1.67 -6.14
C ALA A 148 22.58 1.94 -7.16
N SER A 149 22.69 3.18 -7.63
CA SER A 149 23.75 3.61 -8.53
C SER A 149 24.71 4.56 -7.81
N SER A 150 26.01 4.37 -7.99
CA SER A 150 27.03 5.33 -7.59
C SER A 150 27.73 5.87 -8.83
N SER A 151 27.60 7.16 -9.11
CA SER A 151 28.34 7.83 -10.18
C SER A 151 29.65 8.42 -9.64
N GLY A 152 30.77 8.15 -10.31
CA GLY A 152 32.04 8.83 -10.07
C GLY A 152 32.53 9.54 -11.33
N MET A 153 33.16 10.71 -11.20
CA MET A 153 33.69 11.50 -12.34
C MET A 153 34.96 10.91 -12.98
N THR A 154 35.49 9.78 -12.49
CA THR A 154 36.72 9.17 -13.01
C THR A 154 36.63 7.65 -12.95
N PRO A 155 37.04 6.91 -14.01
CA PRO A 155 37.15 5.46 -13.98
C PRO A 155 38.38 5.07 -13.14
N ARG A 156 38.34 5.26 -11.81
CA ARG A 156 39.27 4.59 -10.90
C ARG A 156 38.74 3.20 -10.61
N THR A 157 39.57 2.20 -10.89
CA THR A 157 39.40 0.79 -10.56
C THR A 157 38.79 0.66 -9.16
N ARG A 158 37.59 0.10 -9.11
CA ARG A 158 36.75 0.09 -7.92
C ARG A 158 37.16 -1.06 -7.00
N SER A 159 38.30 -0.93 -6.35
CA SER A 159 38.66 -1.76 -5.19
C SER A 159 38.41 -0.97 -3.90
N GLY A 160 37.27 -1.23 -3.24
CA GLY A 160 37.14 -1.01 -1.79
C GLY A 160 36.51 0.29 -1.27
N SER A 161 35.74 1.07 -2.03
CA SER A 161 35.14 2.32 -1.52
C SER A 161 33.71 2.19 -0.95
N THR A 162 33.38 1.14 -0.21
CA THR A 162 32.26 1.20 0.75
C THR A 162 32.83 1.65 2.08
N ARG A 163 32.89 2.98 2.28
CA ARG A 163 33.23 3.57 3.57
C ARG A 163 32.20 3.06 4.60
N PRO A 164 32.59 2.37 5.68
CA PRO A 164 31.62 1.77 6.59
C PRO A 164 30.77 2.86 7.25
N PRO A 165 29.47 2.59 7.51
CA PRO A 165 28.61 3.54 8.19
C PRO A 165 29.20 3.89 9.57
N ARG A 166 29.19 5.17 9.93
CA ARG A 166 29.65 5.62 11.26
C ARG A 166 28.84 4.88 12.33
N ARG A 167 29.53 4.08 13.14
CA ARG A 167 28.97 3.41 14.31
C ARG A 167 28.45 4.46 15.28
N TRP A 168 27.18 4.36 15.67
CA TRP A 168 26.57 5.22 16.69
C TRP A 168 27.19 4.85 18.05
N SER A 169 27.77 5.82 18.76
CA SER A 169 28.42 5.62 20.07
C SER A 169 27.46 6.06 21.18
N PRO A 170 27.14 5.21 22.19
CA PRO A 170 26.09 5.50 23.19
C PRO A 170 26.45 6.60 24.21
N SER A 171 27.61 7.24 24.12
CA SER A 171 28.15 8.10 25.17
C SER A 171 27.56 9.52 25.25
N ARG A 172 26.37 9.76 24.71
CA ARG A 172 25.62 11.03 24.85
C ARG A 172 24.21 10.81 25.39
N MET A 173 24.13 10.25 26.59
CA MET A 173 23.01 10.45 27.52
C MET A 173 23.58 10.42 28.94
N ARG A 174 23.88 11.61 29.46
CA ARG A 174 23.87 11.96 30.87
C ARG A 174 23.18 13.30 30.99
#